data_AF-D5DEI1-F1
#
_entry.id   AF-D5DEI1-F1
#
_cell.length_a   1.000
_cell.length_b   1.000
_cell.length_c   1.000
_cell.angle_alpha   90.00
_cell.angle_beta   90.00
_cell.angle_gamma   90.00
#
_symmetry.space_group_name_H-M   'P 1'
#
loop_
_entity.id
_entity.type
_entity.pdbx_description
1 polymer ?
#
loop_
_entity_poly.entity_id
_entity_poly.type
_entity_poly.pdbx_seq_one_letter_code
_entity_poly.pdbx_strand_id
1 'polypeptide(L)'
;MKNSRKIAAVLTVAFSLMGCTSKESISKSTKQEEAQKEIKIELTFLQNECNRLINKDEDIEKTFQSYKNDFNLLSTSVNSTEKVNRMNNDELEISITNLEKDVDKLNGEEALKAYTKYTSPKTIYKVTMMNNMHSVIEATRGWDDSKDLGISFFYDHLHSSQEDINRDIKPTVNHITNGPVYKLHIVKDELQKHRDAFSKEQLEQLETAMKGFDYSLDTQLKTIRSYKNIVNNPYTSNNYDYEEEEKYNGARTYLTDFESNLGVAKPEY
;
A
#
# COMPACT_ATOMS: atom_id res chain seq x y z
N MET A 1 28.61 -7.42 21.14
CA MET A 1 28.59 -6.13 20.41
C MET A 1 27.66 -6.31 19.22
N LYS A 2 26.44 -5.76 19.28
CA LYS A 2 25.45 -5.80 18.19
C LYS A 2 25.53 -4.45 17.47
N ASN A 3 26.09 -4.43 16.26
CA ASN A 3 26.02 -3.26 15.39
C ASN A 3 24.71 -3.33 14.60
N SER A 4 23.67 -2.71 15.13
CA SER A 4 22.46 -2.38 14.38
C SER A 4 22.76 -1.20 13.46
N ARG A 5 23.14 -1.48 12.21
CA ARG A 5 23.07 -0.50 11.12
C ARG A 5 21.63 -0.42 10.65
N LYS A 6 20.89 0.57 11.15
CA LYS A 6 19.67 1.06 10.49
C LYS A 6 20.12 1.74 9.21
N ILE A 7 19.84 1.13 8.06
CA ILE A 7 19.95 1.80 6.75
C ILE A 7 18.55 1.78 6.15
N ALA A 8 17.79 2.83 6.46
CA ALA A 8 16.69 3.24 5.61
C ALA A 8 17.32 3.94 4.40
N ALA A 9 17.60 3.18 3.34
CA ALA A 9 18.02 3.74 2.06
C ALA A 9 16.79 3.94 1.18
N VAL A 10 16.04 5.00 1.48
CA VAL A 10 15.11 5.58 0.52
C VAL A 10 15.92 6.60 -0.27
N LEU A 11 16.41 6.20 -1.45
CA LEU A 11 16.93 7.15 -2.44
C LEU A 11 15.75 7.68 -3.25
N THR A 12 14.88 8.48 -2.62
CA THR A 12 14.05 9.40 -3.39
C THR A 12 15.01 10.49 -3.88
N VAL A 13 15.45 10.41 -5.13
CA VAL A 13 16.12 11.54 -5.78
C VAL A 13 15.03 12.57 -6.07
N ALA A 14 14.68 13.33 -5.04
CA ALA A 14 13.90 14.54 -5.18
C ALA A 14 14.79 15.59 -5.85
N PHE A 15 14.56 15.86 -7.13
CA PHE A 15 15.11 17.04 -7.78
C PHE A 15 14.34 18.29 -7.33
N SER A 16 14.49 18.68 -6.07
CA SER A 16 14.31 20.09 -5.67
C SER A 16 15.64 20.83 -5.90
N LEU A 17 16.01 21.00 -7.16
CA LEU A 17 17.03 21.97 -7.58
C LEU A 17 16.49 22.80 -8.76
N MET A 18 15.43 23.56 -8.49
CA MET A 18 15.25 24.83 -9.20
C MET A 18 15.97 25.92 -8.41
N GLY A 19 17.30 25.93 -8.54
CA GLY A 19 18.05 27.16 -8.35
C GLY A 19 17.60 28.15 -9.44
N CYS A 20 17.33 29.39 -9.05
CA CYS A 20 17.08 30.49 -9.97
C CYS A 20 18.31 30.74 -10.86
N THR A 21 18.42 30.00 -11.96
CA THR A 21 19.27 30.33 -13.10
C THR A 21 18.44 30.10 -14.36
N SER A 22 18.56 31.01 -15.31
CA SER A 22 17.83 31.12 -16.58
C SER A 22 17.11 29.85 -17.06
N LYS A 23 15.82 29.96 -17.39
CA LYS A 23 15.03 28.96 -18.12
C LYS A 23 15.65 28.68 -19.50
N GLU A 24 16.72 27.91 -19.56
CA GLU A 24 17.12 27.22 -20.78
C GLU A 24 16.15 26.05 -20.98
N SER A 25 15.51 25.99 -22.15
CA SER A 25 14.61 24.88 -22.46
C SER A 25 15.43 23.60 -22.60
N ILE A 26 15.28 22.67 -21.65
CA ILE A 26 15.91 21.35 -21.74
C ILE A 26 15.45 20.67 -23.03
N SER A 27 16.41 20.23 -23.85
CA SER A 27 16.14 19.59 -25.13
C SER A 27 15.42 18.24 -24.95
N LYS A 28 14.63 17.81 -25.96
CA LYS A 28 13.94 16.51 -25.92
C LYS A 28 14.94 15.34 -25.78
N SER A 29 16.12 15.42 -26.41
CA SER A 29 17.17 14.40 -26.31
C SER A 29 17.65 14.22 -24.87
N THR A 30 17.90 15.33 -24.17
CA THR A 30 18.37 15.32 -22.78
C THR A 30 17.36 14.63 -21.85
N LYS A 31 16.06 14.90 -22.01
CA LYS A 31 15.01 14.23 -21.21
C LYS A 31 14.91 12.73 -21.47
N GLN A 32 15.17 12.29 -22.70
CA GLN A 32 15.14 10.88 -23.07
C GLN A 32 16.32 10.12 -22.46
N GLU A 33 17.51 10.72 -22.50
CA GLU A 33 18.73 10.17 -21.87
C GLU A 33 18.60 10.10 -20.35
N GLU A 34 18.07 11.15 -19.71
CA GLU A 34 17.78 11.17 -18.27
C GLU A 34 16.78 10.07 -17.88
N ALA A 35 15.66 9.95 -18.59
CA ALA A 35 14.66 8.92 -18.31
C ALA A 35 15.23 7.50 -18.45
N GLN A 36 16.07 7.25 -19.45
CA GLN A 36 16.73 5.95 -19.62
C GLN A 36 17.70 5.66 -18.47
N LYS A 37 18.42 6.67 -17.98
CA LYS A 37 19.30 6.54 -16.82
C LYS A 37 18.53 6.21 -15.56
N GLU A 38 17.42 6.91 -15.27
CA GLU A 38 16.62 6.66 -14.07
C GLU A 38 16.02 5.25 -14.06
N ILE A 39 15.46 4.78 -15.19
CA ILE A 39 14.95 3.41 -15.30
C ILE A 39 16.04 2.36 -15.01
N LYS A 40 17.27 2.58 -15.49
CA LYS A 40 18.40 1.68 -15.23
C LYS A 40 18.85 1.70 -13.78
N ILE A 41 18.76 2.85 -13.10
CA ILE A 41 19.03 2.95 -11.66
C ILE A 41 18.01 2.12 -10.88
N GLU A 42 16.72 2.24 -11.20
CA GLU A 42 15.66 1.47 -10.56
C GLU A 42 15.81 -0.05 -10.80
N LEU A 43 16.16 -0.46 -12.02
CA LEU A 43 16.46 -1.86 -12.31
C LEU A 43 17.66 -2.37 -11.48
N THR A 44 18.74 -1.57 -11.39
CA THR A 44 19.92 -1.93 -10.61
C THR A 44 19.60 -2.09 -9.13
N PHE A 45 18.75 -1.19 -8.59
CA PHE A 45 18.25 -1.32 -7.22
C PHE A 45 17.49 -2.63 -7.03
N LEU A 46 16.55 -2.96 -7.93
CA LEU A 46 15.81 -4.21 -7.89
C LEU A 46 16.70 -5.45 -8.00
N GLN A 47 17.72 -5.45 -8.86
CA GLN A 47 18.68 -6.54 -8.97
C GLN A 47 19.41 -6.78 -7.63
N ASN A 48 19.80 -5.71 -6.95
CA ASN A 48 20.45 -5.81 -5.64
C ASN A 48 19.48 -6.34 -4.56
N GLU A 49 18.23 -5.85 -4.53
CA GLU A 49 17.23 -6.33 -3.57
C GLU A 49 16.82 -7.79 -3.84
N CYS A 50 16.73 -8.21 -5.11
CA CYS A 50 16.50 -9.60 -5.49
C CYS A 50 17.60 -10.51 -4.94
N ASN A 51 18.88 -10.12 -5.11
CA ASN A 51 20.01 -10.86 -4.55
C ASN A 51 19.96 -10.96 -3.02
N ARG A 52 19.61 -9.87 -2.32
CA ARG A 52 19.45 -9.87 -0.85
C ARG A 52 18.33 -10.80 -0.39
N LEU A 53 17.21 -10.81 -1.10
CA LEU A 53 16.08 -11.69 -0.82
C LEU A 53 16.45 -13.17 -0.99
N ILE A 54 17.14 -13.50 -2.08
CA ILE A 54 17.62 -14.87 -2.34
C ILE A 54 18.60 -15.34 -1.26
N ASN A 55 19.48 -14.44 -0.80
CA ASN A 55 20.49 -14.73 0.22
C ASN A 55 19.96 -14.68 1.67
N LYS A 56 18.69 -14.25 1.88
CA LYS A 56 17.98 -14.22 3.18
C LYS A 56 18.64 -13.35 4.25
N ASP A 57 19.07 -12.14 3.88
CA ASP A 57 19.83 -11.28 4.77
C ASP A 57 18.99 -10.57 5.87
N GLU A 58 17.65 -10.53 5.79
CA GLU A 58 16.77 -9.69 6.64
C GLU A 58 15.35 -10.26 6.91
N ASP A 59 14.48 -9.44 7.53
CA ASP A 59 13.04 -9.72 7.71
C ASP A 59 12.35 -9.94 6.35
N ILE A 60 12.25 -11.22 6.00
CA ILE A 60 11.92 -11.70 4.67
C ILE A 60 10.56 -11.18 4.17
N GLU A 61 9.56 -11.09 5.03
CA GLU A 61 8.19 -10.79 4.61
C GLU A 61 8.01 -9.33 4.21
N LYS A 62 8.49 -8.39 5.04
CA LYS A 62 8.42 -6.95 4.75
C LYS A 62 9.30 -6.58 3.57
N THR A 63 10.52 -7.11 3.53
CA THR A 63 11.46 -6.86 2.42
C THR A 63 10.89 -7.38 1.10
N PHE A 64 10.27 -8.57 1.10
CA PHE A 64 9.63 -9.10 -0.11
C PHE A 64 8.45 -8.25 -0.57
N GLN A 65 7.61 -7.77 0.35
CA GLN A 65 6.45 -6.97 -0.03
C GLN A 65 6.85 -5.63 -0.67
N SER A 66 7.89 -4.97 -0.15
CA SER A 66 8.42 -3.75 -0.75
C SER A 66 9.05 -4.03 -2.12
N TYR A 67 9.89 -5.06 -2.24
CA TYR A 67 10.47 -5.49 -3.52
C TYR A 67 9.39 -5.80 -4.56
N LYS A 68 8.35 -6.54 -4.17
CA LYS A 68 7.23 -6.90 -5.04
C LYS A 68 6.53 -5.67 -5.61
N ASN A 69 6.31 -4.65 -4.79
CA ASN A 69 5.66 -3.41 -5.21
C ASN A 69 6.53 -2.65 -6.22
N ASP A 70 7.83 -2.50 -5.94
CA ASP A 70 8.79 -1.82 -6.82
C ASP A 70 8.97 -2.54 -8.15
N PHE A 71 9.12 -3.87 -8.09
CA PHE A 71 9.27 -4.70 -9.26
C PHE A 71 8.05 -4.56 -10.17
N ASN A 72 6.85 -4.70 -9.61
CA ASN A 72 5.62 -4.63 -10.38
C ASN A 72 5.36 -3.21 -10.90
N LEU A 73 5.80 -2.16 -10.19
CA LEU A 73 5.74 -0.78 -10.65
C LEU A 73 6.65 -0.55 -11.85
N LEU A 74 7.92 -0.97 -11.78
CA LEU A 74 8.86 -0.85 -12.90
C LEU A 74 8.37 -1.67 -14.10
N SER A 75 8.02 -2.94 -13.88
CA SER A 75 7.49 -3.84 -14.91
C SER A 75 6.28 -3.25 -15.63
N THR A 76 5.29 -2.77 -14.88
CA THR A 76 4.09 -2.13 -15.46
C THR A 76 4.45 -0.89 -16.27
N SER A 77 5.41 -0.11 -15.79
CA SER A 77 5.80 1.16 -16.43
C SER A 77 6.52 0.93 -17.77
N VAL A 78 7.37 -0.08 -17.86
CA VAL A 78 8.05 -0.48 -19.10
C VAL A 78 7.17 -1.35 -20.01
N ASN A 79 5.95 -1.69 -19.57
CA ASN A 79 5.00 -2.59 -20.25
C ASN A 79 5.55 -4.02 -20.42
N SER A 80 6.36 -4.48 -19.45
CA SER A 80 6.77 -5.87 -19.36
C SER A 80 5.58 -6.75 -18.94
N THR A 81 5.61 -8.02 -19.33
CA THR A 81 4.65 -9.03 -18.89
C THR A 81 5.03 -9.64 -17.54
N GLU A 82 6.24 -9.37 -17.05
CA GLU A 82 6.77 -9.95 -15.83
C GLU A 82 6.05 -9.44 -14.59
N LYS A 83 5.78 -10.32 -13.63
CA LYS A 83 5.21 -9.96 -12.34
C LYS A 83 5.73 -10.88 -11.27
N VAL A 84 6.05 -10.29 -10.12
CA VAL A 84 6.39 -11.05 -8.92
C VAL A 84 5.17 -11.09 -8.02
N ASN A 85 4.76 -12.30 -7.65
CA ASN A 85 3.62 -12.48 -6.74
C ASN A 85 4.00 -13.23 -5.47
N ARG A 86 5.02 -14.08 -5.55
CA ARG A 86 5.45 -14.94 -4.46
C ARG A 86 6.96 -14.88 -4.30
N MET A 87 7.40 -15.14 -3.08
CA MET A 87 8.82 -15.25 -2.79
C MET A 87 9.30 -16.65 -3.14
N ASN A 88 9.71 -16.83 -4.39
CA ASN A 88 10.32 -18.05 -4.89
C ASN A 88 11.61 -17.67 -5.61
N ASN A 89 12.75 -18.25 -5.21
CA ASN A 89 14.06 -17.83 -5.73
C ASN A 89 14.14 -17.96 -7.26
N ASP A 90 13.64 -19.05 -7.83
CA ASP A 90 13.65 -19.27 -9.28
C ASP A 90 12.73 -18.25 -10.00
N GLU A 91 11.54 -17.98 -9.46
CA GLU A 91 10.63 -16.92 -9.96
C GLU A 91 11.31 -15.55 -9.93
N LEU A 92 11.96 -15.21 -8.82
CA LEU A 92 12.64 -13.93 -8.62
C LEU A 92 13.77 -13.73 -9.63
N GLU A 93 14.63 -14.74 -9.81
CA GLU A 93 15.78 -14.69 -10.72
C GLU A 93 15.35 -14.62 -12.19
N ILE A 94 14.34 -15.41 -12.58
CA ILE A 94 13.79 -15.39 -13.95
C ILE A 94 13.13 -14.04 -14.23
N SER A 95 12.29 -13.55 -13.31
CA SER A 95 11.55 -12.31 -13.53
C SER A 95 12.46 -11.08 -13.57
N ILE A 96 13.50 -10.98 -12.73
CA ILE A 96 14.44 -9.85 -12.81
C ILE A 96 15.29 -9.88 -14.08
N THR A 97 15.69 -11.07 -14.54
CA THR A 97 16.44 -11.25 -15.79
C THR A 97 15.60 -10.88 -17.01
N ASN A 98 14.31 -11.21 -17.01
CA ASN A 98 13.42 -10.84 -18.11
C ASN A 98 13.07 -9.34 -18.09
N LEU A 99 12.88 -8.75 -16.90
CA LEU A 99 12.67 -7.31 -16.76
C LEU A 99 13.89 -6.51 -17.26
N GLU A 100 15.11 -6.97 -16.99
CA GLU A 100 16.34 -6.38 -17.54
C GLU A 100 16.34 -6.36 -19.07
N LYS A 101 16.00 -7.49 -19.71
CA LYS A 101 15.90 -7.56 -21.18
C LYS A 101 14.85 -6.60 -21.73
N ASP A 102 13.75 -6.38 -21.03
CA ASP A 102 12.71 -5.45 -21.46
C ASP A 102 13.13 -3.99 -21.29
N VAL A 103 13.84 -3.66 -20.21
CA VAL A 103 14.46 -2.34 -20.00
C VAL A 103 15.50 -2.03 -21.07
N ASP A 104 16.35 -2.99 -21.43
CA ASP A 104 17.42 -2.78 -22.41
C ASP A 104 16.93 -2.59 -23.85
N LYS A 105 15.69 -3.04 -24.15
CA LYS A 105 15.06 -2.82 -25.47
C LYS A 105 14.51 -1.41 -25.65
N LEU A 106 14.32 -0.64 -24.57
CA LEU A 106 13.69 0.66 -24.64
C LEU A 106 14.58 1.64 -25.42
N ASN A 107 14.01 2.23 -26.48
CA ASN A 107 14.58 3.43 -27.07
C ASN A 107 14.29 4.67 -26.20
N GLY A 108 14.92 5.81 -26.51
CA GLY A 108 14.79 7.02 -25.69
C GLY A 108 13.35 7.54 -25.54
N GLU A 109 12.49 7.40 -26.55
CA GLU A 109 11.09 7.78 -26.44
C GLU A 109 10.29 6.81 -25.55
N GLU A 110 10.56 5.52 -25.67
CA GLU A 110 9.94 4.49 -24.83
C GLU A 110 10.39 4.62 -23.37
N ALA A 111 11.67 4.89 -23.12
CA ALA A 111 12.19 5.18 -21.80
C ALA A 111 11.51 6.41 -21.18
N LEU A 112 11.34 7.50 -21.93
CA LEU A 112 10.63 8.68 -21.43
C LEU A 112 9.16 8.39 -21.10
N LYS A 113 8.45 7.61 -21.93
CA LYS A 113 7.08 7.17 -21.64
C LYS A 113 7.02 6.27 -20.41
N ALA A 114 7.97 5.35 -20.28
CA ALA A 114 8.04 4.44 -19.14
C ALA A 114 8.33 5.19 -17.84
N TYR A 115 9.29 6.11 -17.84
CA TYR A 115 9.59 6.93 -16.67
C TYR A 115 8.41 7.82 -16.27
N THR A 116 7.72 8.42 -17.26
CA THR A 116 6.49 9.19 -17.00
C THR A 116 5.39 8.35 -16.36
N LYS A 117 5.26 7.08 -16.76
CA LYS A 117 4.34 6.13 -16.12
C LYS A 117 4.81 5.76 -14.71
N TYR A 118 6.09 5.48 -14.53
CA TYR A 118 6.72 5.07 -13.28
C TYR A 118 6.52 6.11 -12.18
N THR A 119 6.66 7.39 -12.51
CA THR A 119 6.47 8.50 -11.56
C THR A 119 5.04 9.04 -11.54
N SER A 120 4.07 8.39 -12.19
CA SER A 120 2.70 8.87 -12.23
C SER A 120 1.93 8.44 -10.97
N PRO A 121 1.23 9.36 -10.27
CA PRO A 121 0.32 9.03 -9.17
C PRO A 121 -0.64 7.89 -9.50
N LYS A 122 -1.16 7.88 -10.72
CA LYS A 122 -2.11 6.88 -11.20
C LYS A 122 -1.48 5.48 -11.22
N THR A 123 -0.30 5.35 -11.80
CA THR A 123 0.38 4.05 -11.91
C THR A 123 0.81 3.57 -10.53
N ILE A 124 1.43 4.45 -9.75
CA ILE A 124 1.91 4.16 -8.39
C ILE A 124 0.75 3.64 -7.54
N TYR A 125 -0.35 4.38 -7.45
CA TYR A 125 -1.52 3.97 -6.68
C TYR A 125 -2.08 2.61 -7.14
N LYS A 126 -2.33 2.47 -8.45
CA LYS A 126 -2.92 1.24 -9.01
C LYS A 126 -2.08 0.00 -8.76
N VAL A 127 -0.75 0.13 -8.82
CA VAL A 127 0.15 -1.03 -8.75
C VAL A 127 0.52 -1.37 -7.31
N THR A 128 0.74 -0.36 -6.46
CA THR A 128 1.35 -0.56 -5.13
C THR A 128 0.34 -0.50 -3.98
N MET A 129 -0.78 0.25 -4.14
CA MET A 129 -1.68 0.58 -3.03
C MET A 129 -3.11 0.03 -3.21
N MET A 130 -3.66 0.13 -4.42
CA MET A 130 -5.10 -0.02 -4.67
C MET A 130 -5.68 -1.34 -4.13
N ASN A 131 -5.03 -2.47 -4.40
CA ASN A 131 -5.51 -3.77 -3.91
C ASN A 131 -5.52 -3.86 -2.38
N ASN A 132 -4.51 -3.31 -1.71
CA ASN A 132 -4.45 -3.29 -0.25
C ASN A 132 -5.51 -2.34 0.31
N MET A 133 -5.68 -1.17 -0.30
CA MET A 133 -6.71 -0.21 0.09
C MET A 133 -8.12 -0.80 -0.06
N HIS A 134 -8.45 -1.39 -1.21
CA HIS A 134 -9.76 -2.01 -1.45
C HIS A 134 -10.02 -3.18 -0.51
N SER A 135 -8.99 -3.95 -0.17
CA SER A 135 -9.11 -4.99 0.85
C SER A 135 -9.38 -4.43 2.24
N VAL A 136 -8.90 -3.22 2.56
CA VAL A 136 -9.20 -2.55 3.83
C VAL A 136 -10.64 -2.07 3.84
N ILE A 137 -11.11 -1.43 2.74
CA ILE A 137 -12.52 -1.03 2.58
C ILE A 137 -13.44 -2.21 2.89
N GLU A 138 -13.22 -3.34 2.23
CA GLU A 138 -14.04 -4.54 2.40
C GLU A 138 -14.02 -5.06 3.83
N ALA A 139 -12.89 -4.98 4.55
CA ALA A 139 -12.80 -5.40 5.95
C ALA A 139 -13.42 -4.41 6.96
N THR A 140 -13.62 -3.17 6.54
CA THR A 140 -14.26 -2.10 7.34
C THR A 140 -15.70 -1.81 6.93
N ARG A 141 -16.21 -2.55 5.94
CA ARG A 141 -17.58 -2.41 5.44
C ARG A 141 -18.54 -2.95 6.49
N GLY A 142 -19.31 -2.05 7.11
CA GLY A 142 -20.05 -2.24 8.36
C GLY A 142 -21.23 -3.25 8.34
N TRP A 143 -22.34 -2.85 8.99
CA TRP A 143 -23.45 -3.70 9.46
C TRP A 143 -24.10 -4.62 8.42
N ASP A 144 -24.24 -4.17 7.17
CA ASP A 144 -25.06 -4.87 6.17
C ASP A 144 -24.43 -6.16 5.60
N ASP A 145 -23.10 -6.33 5.68
CA ASP A 145 -22.39 -7.39 4.95
C ASP A 145 -21.57 -8.35 5.83
N SER A 146 -21.67 -8.25 7.17
CA SER A 146 -20.97 -9.13 8.14
C SER A 146 -19.43 -9.13 8.01
N LYS A 147 -18.85 -8.15 7.31
CA LYS A 147 -17.40 -8.09 7.05
C LYS A 147 -16.61 -7.46 8.19
N ASP A 148 -17.27 -6.57 8.92
CA ASP A 148 -16.77 -6.06 10.18
C ASP A 148 -16.66 -7.17 11.22
N LEU A 149 -15.44 -7.44 11.66
CA LEU A 149 -15.18 -8.53 12.59
C LEU A 149 -15.53 -8.17 14.04
N GLY A 150 -15.65 -6.90 14.40
CA GLY A 150 -16.20 -6.49 15.69
C GLY A 150 -17.68 -6.88 15.80
N ILE A 151 -18.44 -6.57 14.75
CA ILE A 151 -19.86 -6.91 14.64
C ILE A 151 -20.08 -8.41 14.54
N SER A 152 -19.34 -9.12 13.67
CA SER A 152 -19.46 -10.58 13.56
C SER A 152 -19.18 -11.24 14.92
N PHE A 153 -18.10 -10.83 15.59
CA PHE A 153 -17.73 -11.36 16.90
C PHE A 153 -18.84 -11.19 17.93
N PHE A 154 -19.56 -10.07 17.91
CA PHE A 154 -20.72 -9.87 18.76
C PHE A 154 -21.83 -10.88 18.49
N TYR A 155 -22.26 -11.00 17.23
CA TYR A 155 -23.37 -11.88 16.87
C TYR A 155 -23.04 -13.36 17.12
N ASP A 156 -21.80 -13.77 16.85
CA ASP A 156 -21.29 -15.11 17.11
C ASP A 156 -21.31 -15.46 18.62
N HIS A 157 -21.19 -14.44 19.48
CA HIS A 157 -21.08 -14.61 20.93
C HIS A 157 -22.29 -14.14 21.75
N LEU A 158 -23.43 -13.80 21.13
CA LEU A 158 -24.66 -13.37 21.80
C LEU A 158 -25.10 -14.27 22.97
N HIS A 159 -24.86 -15.57 22.84
CA HIS A 159 -25.23 -16.60 23.83
C HIS A 159 -24.05 -17.49 24.24
N SER A 160 -22.82 -17.07 23.92
CA SER A 160 -21.60 -17.82 24.24
C SER A 160 -21.22 -17.69 25.72
N SER A 161 -20.46 -18.68 26.21
CA SER A 161 -19.84 -18.58 27.53
C SER A 161 -18.66 -17.60 27.52
N GLN A 162 -18.27 -17.08 28.69
CA GLN A 162 -17.06 -16.25 28.78
C GLN A 162 -15.79 -17.02 28.39
N GLU A 163 -15.78 -18.35 28.56
CA GLU A 163 -14.67 -19.20 28.14
C GLU A 163 -14.54 -19.23 26.61
N ASP A 164 -15.66 -19.40 25.90
CA ASP A 164 -15.70 -19.37 24.44
C ASP A 164 -15.28 -17.99 23.90
N ILE A 165 -15.83 -16.92 24.49
CA ILE A 165 -15.46 -15.53 24.15
C ILE A 165 -13.94 -15.33 24.31
N ASN A 166 -13.38 -15.71 25.45
CA ASN A 166 -11.95 -15.53 25.73
C ASN A 166 -11.06 -16.33 24.78
N ARG A 167 -11.50 -17.53 24.37
CA ARG A 167 -10.79 -18.37 23.40
C ARG A 167 -10.69 -17.66 22.04
N ASP A 168 -11.76 -16.99 21.63
CA ASP A 168 -11.92 -16.50 20.26
C ASP A 168 -11.43 -15.04 20.09
N ILE A 169 -11.28 -14.26 21.17
CA ILE A 169 -10.70 -12.89 21.14
C ILE A 169 -9.33 -12.87 20.44
N LYS A 170 -8.39 -13.73 20.86
CA LYS A 170 -7.00 -13.68 20.37
C LYS A 170 -6.91 -14.01 18.87
N PRO A 171 -7.55 -15.09 18.36
CA PRO A 171 -7.65 -15.33 16.93
C PRO A 171 -8.20 -14.15 16.13
N THR A 172 -9.31 -13.54 16.57
CA THR A 172 -9.95 -12.43 15.84
C THR A 172 -9.09 -11.16 15.84
N VAL A 173 -8.50 -10.80 16.99
CA VAL A 173 -7.54 -9.69 17.08
C VAL A 173 -6.34 -9.91 16.16
N ASN A 174 -5.80 -11.13 16.12
CA ASN A 174 -4.68 -11.46 15.23
C ASN A 174 -5.09 -11.37 13.76
N HIS A 175 -6.31 -11.78 13.41
CA HIS A 175 -6.83 -11.68 12.05
C HIS A 175 -6.89 -10.22 11.58
N ILE A 176 -7.45 -9.31 12.40
CA ILE A 176 -7.51 -7.88 12.08
C ILE A 176 -6.11 -7.26 12.01
N THR A 177 -5.25 -7.58 12.98
CA THR A 177 -3.91 -7.01 13.09
C THR A 177 -3.00 -7.42 11.93
N ASN A 178 -2.98 -8.70 11.58
CA ASN A 178 -2.11 -9.23 10.52
C ASN A 178 -2.74 -9.16 9.13
N GLY A 179 -4.04 -8.86 9.04
CA GLY A 179 -4.77 -8.69 7.79
C GLY A 179 -4.93 -7.21 7.42
N PRO A 180 -6.10 -6.61 7.65
CA PRO A 180 -6.40 -5.24 7.20
C PRO A 180 -5.48 -4.17 7.82
N VAL A 181 -5.10 -4.27 9.11
CA VAL A 181 -4.18 -3.28 9.71
C VAL A 181 -2.81 -3.31 9.04
N TYR A 182 -2.27 -4.51 8.80
CA TYR A 182 -1.01 -4.68 8.08
C TYR A 182 -1.09 -4.17 6.64
N LYS A 183 -2.19 -4.43 5.93
CA LYS A 183 -2.43 -3.91 4.58
C LYS A 183 -2.48 -2.39 4.53
N LEU A 184 -3.15 -1.75 5.50
CA LEU A 184 -3.19 -0.29 5.61
C LEU A 184 -1.79 0.28 5.90
N HIS A 185 -0.97 -0.42 6.69
CA HIS A 185 0.43 -0.04 6.90
C HIS A 185 1.25 -0.08 5.61
N ILE A 186 1.09 -1.11 4.77
CA ILE A 186 1.74 -1.18 3.46
C ILE A 186 1.35 0.04 2.61
N VAL A 187 0.06 0.42 2.56
CA VAL A 187 -0.37 1.62 1.82
C VAL A 187 0.33 2.88 2.35
N LYS A 188 0.42 3.06 3.67
CA LYS A 188 1.08 4.21 4.29
C LYS A 188 2.57 4.27 3.91
N ASP A 189 3.25 3.14 3.92
CA ASP A 189 4.68 3.05 3.56
C ASP A 189 4.90 3.40 2.08
N GLU A 190 4.08 2.85 1.18
CA GLU A 190 4.13 3.18 -0.25
C GLU A 190 3.81 4.66 -0.52
N LEU A 191 2.85 5.24 0.21
CA LEU A 191 2.52 6.66 0.06
C LEU A 191 3.69 7.54 0.50
N GLN A 192 4.33 7.18 1.61
CA GLN A 192 5.49 7.90 2.11
C GLN A 192 6.68 7.81 1.14
N LYS A 193 6.90 6.62 0.55
CA LYS A 193 7.97 6.39 -0.43
C LYS A 193 7.79 7.22 -1.70
N HIS A 194 6.55 7.30 -2.19
CA HIS A 194 6.22 7.96 -3.45
C HIS A 194 5.57 9.33 -3.28
N ARG A 195 5.70 9.94 -2.10
CA ARG A 195 4.99 11.17 -1.72
C ARG A 195 5.14 12.30 -2.74
N ASP A 196 6.32 12.46 -3.29
CA ASP A 196 6.65 13.53 -4.24
C ASP A 196 5.98 13.39 -5.61
N ALA A 197 5.43 12.21 -5.92
CA ALA A 197 4.64 12.02 -7.13
C ALA A 197 3.26 12.69 -7.04
N PHE A 198 2.70 12.78 -5.84
CA PHE A 198 1.32 13.20 -5.62
C PHE A 198 1.20 14.71 -5.40
N SER A 199 0.10 15.29 -5.88
CA SER A 199 -0.25 16.67 -5.54
C SER A 199 -0.63 16.79 -4.07
N LYS A 200 -0.59 18.01 -3.51
CA LYS A 200 -1.02 18.25 -2.13
C LYS A 200 -2.46 17.77 -1.87
N GLU A 201 -3.36 18.03 -2.80
CA GLU A 201 -4.77 17.62 -2.72
C GLU A 201 -4.91 16.09 -2.74
N GLN A 202 -4.16 15.41 -3.61
CA GLN A 202 -4.14 13.94 -3.66
C GLN A 202 -3.63 13.32 -2.36
N LEU A 203 -2.57 13.89 -1.79
CA LEU A 203 -2.05 13.47 -0.49
C LEU A 203 -3.09 13.66 0.61
N GLU A 204 -3.75 14.83 0.67
CA GLU A 204 -4.77 15.13 1.68
C GLU A 204 -5.96 14.18 1.60
N GLN A 205 -6.47 13.88 0.39
CA GLN A 205 -7.56 12.93 0.20
C GLN A 205 -7.17 11.52 0.67
N LEU A 206 -6.02 11.01 0.23
CA LEU A 206 -5.59 9.65 0.57
C LEU A 206 -5.23 9.51 2.06
N GLU A 207 -4.54 10.50 2.64
CA GLU A 207 -4.23 10.52 4.09
C GLU A 207 -5.51 10.59 4.94
N THR A 208 -6.51 11.36 4.51
CA THR A 208 -7.80 11.45 5.22
C THR A 208 -8.58 10.14 5.14
N ALA A 209 -8.62 9.52 3.95
CA ALA A 209 -9.21 8.19 3.79
C ALA A 209 -8.53 7.16 4.69
N MET A 210 -7.19 7.10 4.68
CA MET A 210 -6.43 6.19 5.53
C MET A 210 -6.68 6.42 7.02
N LYS A 211 -6.84 7.67 7.49
CA LYS A 211 -7.17 7.96 8.89
C LYS A 211 -8.54 7.44 9.30
N GLY A 212 -9.54 7.54 8.42
CA GLY A 212 -10.87 6.99 8.71
C GLY A 212 -10.86 5.46 8.76
N PHE A 213 -10.17 4.79 7.84
CA PHE A 213 -10.02 3.33 7.90
C PHE A 213 -9.20 2.87 9.12
N ASP A 214 -8.16 3.61 9.51
CA ASP A 214 -7.39 3.36 10.73
C ASP A 214 -8.28 3.43 11.97
N TYR A 215 -9.16 4.44 12.02
CA TYR A 215 -10.14 4.59 13.08
C TYR A 215 -11.11 3.41 13.15
N SER A 216 -11.72 3.01 12.02
CA SER A 216 -12.65 1.86 11.99
C SER A 216 -11.96 0.58 12.47
N LEU A 217 -10.74 0.27 12.00
CA LEU A 217 -10.01 -0.92 12.42
C LEU A 217 -9.63 -0.89 13.91
N ASP A 218 -9.23 0.27 14.44
CA ASP A 218 -8.94 0.44 15.86
C ASP A 218 -10.21 0.28 16.72
N THR A 219 -11.35 0.78 16.26
CA THR A 219 -12.64 0.59 16.92
C THR A 219 -13.03 -0.89 16.98
N GLN A 220 -12.96 -1.62 15.86
CA GLN A 220 -13.19 -3.08 15.87
C GLN A 220 -12.29 -3.80 16.90
N LEU A 221 -10.99 -3.47 16.92
CA LEU A 221 -10.03 -4.06 17.86
C LEU A 221 -10.38 -3.74 19.33
N LYS A 222 -10.77 -2.50 19.63
CA LYS A 222 -11.19 -2.08 20.96
C LYS A 222 -12.47 -2.80 21.38
N THR A 223 -13.45 -2.89 20.49
CA THR A 223 -14.71 -3.60 20.70
C THR A 223 -14.46 -5.06 21.07
N ILE A 224 -13.70 -5.80 20.25
CA ILE A 224 -13.39 -7.23 20.53
C ILE A 224 -12.64 -7.39 21.85
N ARG A 225 -11.66 -6.53 22.14
CA ARG A 225 -10.89 -6.61 23.39
C ARG A 225 -11.72 -6.28 24.63
N SER A 226 -12.78 -5.50 24.50
CA SER A 226 -13.66 -5.15 25.62
C SER A 226 -14.38 -6.37 26.21
N TYR A 227 -14.69 -7.37 25.38
CA TYR A 227 -15.37 -8.62 25.75
C TYR A 227 -14.65 -9.48 26.79
N LYS A 228 -13.35 -9.25 27.02
CA LYS A 228 -12.56 -9.99 27.99
C LYS A 228 -13.08 -9.84 29.44
N ASN A 229 -13.78 -8.75 29.74
CA ASN A 229 -14.17 -8.37 31.10
C ASN A 229 -15.69 -8.23 31.28
N ILE A 230 -16.49 -8.85 30.41
CA ILE A 230 -17.91 -8.55 30.34
C ILE A 230 -18.77 -9.52 31.15
N VAL A 231 -19.49 -8.97 32.13
CA VAL A 231 -20.63 -9.64 32.79
C VAL A 231 -21.97 -9.32 32.08
N ASN A 232 -22.02 -8.25 31.26
CA ASN A 232 -23.20 -7.78 30.50
C ASN A 232 -22.85 -7.31 29.07
N ASN A 233 -23.49 -7.90 28.06
CA ASN A 233 -23.34 -7.62 26.62
C ASN A 233 -23.03 -6.13 26.26
N PRO A 234 -21.88 -5.81 25.61
CA PRO A 234 -21.48 -4.43 25.33
C PRO A 234 -22.35 -3.74 24.26
N TYR A 235 -23.18 -4.49 23.53
CA TYR A 235 -24.14 -3.97 22.55
C TYR A 235 -25.50 -3.64 23.18
N THR A 236 -25.71 -3.92 24.48
CA THR A 236 -26.87 -3.37 25.21
C THR A 236 -26.68 -1.90 25.61
N SER A 237 -25.44 -1.39 25.57
CA SER A 237 -25.15 0.03 25.45
C SER A 237 -24.93 0.36 23.97
N ASN A 238 -25.77 1.22 23.40
CA ASN A 238 -25.79 1.70 22.00
C ASN A 238 -24.49 2.40 21.51
N ASN A 239 -23.29 1.88 21.80
CA ASN A 239 -22.01 2.54 21.52
C ASN A 239 -21.27 1.96 20.30
N TYR A 240 -21.90 1.10 19.48
CA TYR A 240 -21.50 0.97 18.08
C TYR A 240 -21.99 2.26 17.40
N ASP A 241 -21.18 3.29 17.55
CA ASP A 241 -21.58 4.68 17.41
C ASP A 241 -21.80 5.03 15.94
N TYR A 242 -22.77 5.92 15.68
CA TYR A 242 -22.97 6.55 14.38
C TYR A 242 -21.65 7.16 13.85
N GLU A 243 -20.75 7.55 14.76
CA GLU A 243 -19.41 8.03 14.44
C GLU A 243 -18.56 7.01 13.63
N GLU A 244 -18.56 5.71 13.95
CA GLU A 244 -17.73 4.75 13.20
C GLU A 244 -18.19 4.63 11.74
N GLU A 245 -19.51 4.55 11.55
CA GLU A 245 -20.14 4.52 10.22
C GLU A 245 -19.89 5.84 9.46
N GLU A 246 -19.99 6.99 10.12
CA GLU A 246 -19.65 8.29 9.53
C GLU A 246 -18.18 8.37 9.11
N LYS A 247 -17.24 7.88 9.94
CA LYS A 247 -15.81 7.87 9.62
C LYS A 247 -15.51 6.95 8.44
N TYR A 248 -16.11 5.77 8.40
CA TYR A 248 -15.99 4.84 7.27
C TYR A 248 -16.54 5.46 5.99
N ASN A 249 -17.77 5.99 6.03
CA ASN A 249 -18.42 6.59 4.85
C ASN A 249 -17.63 7.81 4.36
N GLY A 250 -17.15 8.67 5.27
CA GLY A 250 -16.27 9.78 4.94
C GLY A 250 -14.98 9.32 4.28
N ALA A 251 -14.32 8.29 4.85
CA ALA A 251 -13.10 7.72 4.26
C ALA A 251 -13.33 7.17 2.86
N ARG A 252 -14.45 6.47 2.65
CA ARG A 252 -14.86 5.96 1.34
C ARG A 252 -15.08 7.10 0.35
N THR A 253 -15.76 8.18 0.75
CA THR A 253 -15.94 9.37 -0.11
C THR A 253 -14.60 9.96 -0.53
N TYR A 254 -13.69 10.22 0.42
CA TYR A 254 -12.36 10.76 0.08
C TYR A 254 -11.56 9.85 -0.84
N LEU A 255 -11.66 8.53 -0.65
CA LEU A 255 -10.98 7.58 -1.53
C LEU A 255 -11.61 7.56 -2.92
N THR A 256 -12.94 7.56 -3.04
CA THR A 256 -13.65 7.64 -4.32
C THR A 256 -13.27 8.91 -5.08
N ASP A 257 -13.23 10.05 -4.39
CA ASP A 257 -12.81 11.33 -4.98
C ASP A 257 -11.36 11.25 -5.48
N PHE A 258 -10.45 10.72 -4.65
CA PHE A 258 -9.06 10.48 -5.04
C PHE A 258 -8.94 9.57 -6.28
N GLU A 259 -9.64 8.43 -6.29
CA GLU A 259 -9.60 7.49 -7.42
C GLU A 259 -10.23 8.06 -8.69
N SER A 260 -11.29 8.85 -8.56
CA SER A 260 -11.92 9.58 -9.64
C SER A 260 -10.97 10.63 -10.22
N ASN A 261 -10.31 11.41 -9.35
CA ASN A 261 -9.30 12.41 -9.73
C ASN A 261 -8.08 11.80 -10.43
N LEU A 262 -7.70 10.56 -10.09
CA LEU A 262 -6.68 9.80 -10.80
C LEU A 262 -7.18 9.12 -12.10
N GLY A 263 -8.48 9.14 -12.35
CA GLY A 263 -9.12 8.40 -13.44
C GLY A 263 -8.94 6.89 -13.32
N VAL A 264 -8.96 6.38 -12.08
CA VAL A 264 -8.88 4.97 -11.71
C VAL A 264 -10.27 4.37 -11.53
N ALA A 265 -11.20 5.13 -10.92
CA ALA A 265 -12.61 4.79 -10.81
C ALA A 265 -13.47 5.66 -11.73
N LYS A 266 -14.66 5.18 -12.10
CA LYS A 266 -15.72 6.04 -12.63
C LYS A 266 -16.43 6.69 -11.44
N PRO A 267 -16.90 7.95 -11.53
CA PRO A 267 -17.75 8.53 -10.50
C PRO A 267 -18.97 7.63 -10.28
N GLU A 268 -19.27 7.28 -9.03
CA GLU A 268 -20.58 6.71 -8.67
C GLU A 268 -21.60 7.85 -8.84
N TYR A 269 -22.45 7.76 -9.87
CA TYR A 269 -23.59 8.66 -10.12
C TYR A 269 -24.89 8.03 -9.63
#